data_AF-A0A103E2X1-F1
#
_entry.id   AF-A0A103E2X1-F1
#
_cell.length_a   1.000
_cell.length_b   1.000
_cell.length_c   1.000
_cell.angle_alpha   90.00
_cell.angle_beta   90.00
_cell.angle_gamma   90.00
#
_symmetry.space_group_name_H-M   'P 1'
#
loop_
_entity.id
_entity.type
_entity.pdbx_description
1 polymer ?
#
loop_
_entity_poly.entity_id
_entity_poly.type
_entity_poly.pdbx_seq_one_letter_code
_entity_poly.pdbx_strand_id
1 'polypeptide(L)'
;MPLDLRGGHHVGPLFVIAKQRVPILRTSRMHGARRRARERRAIPPWLTPVQRVAIAILYATAERLTRETGEQHVVDHIVPLDGKLVCGLHVPWNMRVTHWRENAVKAWHTWPDMPFEQIALL
;
A
#
# COMPACT_ATOMS: atom_id res chain seq x y z
N MET A 1 25.91 35.91 12.11
CA MET A 1 24.45 35.94 12.33
C MET A 1 24.17 35.11 13.56
N PRO A 2 23.70 35.68 14.68
CA PRO A 2 23.34 34.89 15.86
C PRO A 2 22.13 34.02 15.53
N LEU A 3 22.22 32.73 15.87
CA LEU A 3 21.24 31.70 15.55
C LEU A 3 20.10 31.76 16.57
N ASP A 4 18.84 31.89 16.12
CA ASP A 4 17.67 31.92 17.00
C ASP A 4 17.39 30.50 17.53
N LEU A 5 17.66 30.28 18.82
CA LEU A 5 17.51 28.99 19.49
C LEU A 5 16.22 28.99 20.31
N ARG A 6 15.11 28.47 19.75
CA ARG A 6 13.91 28.18 20.55
C ARG A 6 14.11 26.87 21.31
N GLY A 7 14.17 26.94 22.64
CA GLY A 7 14.30 25.75 23.50
C GLY A 7 15.67 25.06 23.47
N GLY A 8 16.73 25.76 23.08
CA GLY A 8 18.11 25.25 23.12
C GLY A 8 18.57 24.49 21.86
N HIS A 9 17.76 24.41 20.82
CA HIS A 9 18.13 23.74 19.56
C HIS A 9 17.94 24.67 18.35
N HIS A 10 18.90 24.62 17.42
CA HIS A 10 18.85 25.39 16.18
C HIS A 10 17.98 24.66 15.15
N VAL A 11 16.78 25.18 14.90
CA VAL A 11 15.88 24.71 13.84
C VAL A 11 16.18 25.37 12.50
N GLY A 12 17.44 25.25 12.05
CA GLY A 12 17.83 25.68 10.71
C GLY A 12 17.18 24.83 9.61
N PRO A 13 17.06 25.34 8.37
CA PRO A 13 16.45 24.61 7.25
C PRO A 13 17.23 23.36 6.80
N LEU A 14 18.41 23.11 7.38
CA LEU A 14 19.34 22.03 7.01
C LEU A 14 19.00 20.65 7.60
N PHE A 15 18.07 20.54 8.56
CA PHE A 15 17.81 19.27 9.26
C PHE A 15 16.33 18.88 9.33
N VAL A 16 15.54 19.17 8.28
CA VAL A 16 14.35 18.33 8.07
C VAL A 16 14.88 16.95 7.74
N ILE A 17 14.80 16.00 8.68
CA ILE A 17 15.08 14.59 8.39
C ILE A 17 13.97 14.11 7.44
N ALA A 18 14.13 14.39 6.15
CA ALA A 18 13.31 13.84 5.10
C ALA A 18 13.73 12.38 4.93
N LYS A 19 13.27 11.53 5.86
CA LYS A 19 13.47 10.08 5.78
C LYS A 19 12.67 9.56 4.58
N GLN A 20 13.29 9.63 3.41
CA GLN A 20 12.81 8.92 2.23
C GLN A 20 12.98 7.44 2.53
N ARG A 21 11.87 6.74 2.78
CA ARG A 21 11.90 5.29 2.79
C ARG A 21 12.32 4.89 1.37
N VAL A 22 13.30 4.01 1.24
CA VAL A 22 13.53 3.31 -0.02
C VAL A 22 12.53 2.15 -0.11
N PRO A 23 12.08 1.76 -1.30
CA PRO A 23 11.24 0.59 -1.46
C PRO A 23 12.00 -0.65 -0.97
N ILE A 24 11.43 -1.35 0.01
CA ILE A 24 12.05 -2.56 0.59
C ILE A 24 11.89 -3.71 -0.41
N LEU A 25 12.94 -4.02 -1.16
CA LEU A 25 13.00 -5.21 -1.98
C LEU A 25 13.19 -6.45 -1.09
N ARG A 26 12.09 -7.10 -0.69
CA ARG A 26 12.15 -8.38 0.06
C ARG A 26 12.44 -9.54 -0.90
N THR A 27 13.70 -9.67 -1.30
CA THR A 27 14.17 -10.61 -2.34
C THR A 27 14.31 -12.07 -1.88
N SER A 28 13.64 -12.51 -0.81
CA SER A 28 13.60 -13.94 -0.48
C SER A 28 12.51 -14.63 -1.29
N ARG A 29 12.89 -15.70 -2.01
CA ARG A 29 11.94 -16.58 -2.74
C ARG A 29 10.76 -17.02 -1.87
N MET A 30 10.99 -17.23 -0.56
CA MET A 30 9.96 -17.65 0.40
C MET A 30 8.90 -16.58 0.62
N HIS A 31 9.29 -15.30 0.72
CA HIS A 31 8.33 -14.20 0.91
C HIS A 31 7.42 -14.03 -0.31
N GLY A 32 7.99 -14.10 -1.52
CA GLY A 32 7.21 -14.08 -2.76
C GLY A 32 6.24 -15.27 -2.88
N ALA A 33 6.67 -16.48 -2.49
CA ALA A 33 5.83 -17.67 -2.52
C ALA A 33 4.62 -17.55 -1.56
N ARG A 34 4.84 -17.08 -0.32
CA ARG A 34 3.78 -16.87 0.67
C ARG A 34 2.74 -15.86 0.19
N ARG A 35 3.20 -14.74 -0.38
CA ARG A 35 2.31 -13.71 -0.96
C ARG A 35 1.42 -14.30 -2.06
N ARG A 36 2.02 -14.96 -3.05
CA ARG A 36 1.26 -15.59 -4.15
C ARG A 36 0.28 -16.65 -3.65
N ALA A 37 0.65 -17.43 -2.65
CA ALA A 37 -0.25 -18.41 -2.05
C ALA A 37 -1.45 -17.77 -1.33
N ARG A 38 -1.28 -16.57 -0.75
CA ARG A 38 -2.40 -15.82 -0.16
C ARG A 38 -3.30 -15.23 -1.24
N GLU A 39 -2.72 -14.58 -2.25
CA GLU A 39 -3.47 -14.05 -3.40
C GLU A 39 -4.33 -15.16 -4.03
N ARG A 40 -3.74 -16.32 -4.33
CA ARG A 40 -4.47 -17.48 -4.89
C ARG A 40 -5.62 -17.99 -4.02
N ARG A 41 -5.44 -18.01 -2.69
CA ARG A 41 -6.49 -18.44 -1.76
C ARG A 41 -7.63 -17.43 -1.66
N ALA A 42 -7.33 -16.15 -1.85
CA ALA A 42 -8.32 -15.08 -1.83
C ALA A 42 -9.03 -14.88 -3.18
N ILE A 43 -8.64 -15.59 -4.24
CA ILE A 43 -9.36 -15.56 -5.53
C ILE A 43 -10.63 -16.40 -5.37
N PRO A 44 -11.82 -15.80 -5.49
CA PRO A 44 -13.05 -16.57 -5.42
C PRO A 44 -13.24 -17.45 -6.67
N PRO A 45 -13.86 -18.63 -6.54
CA PRO A 45 -14.08 -19.55 -7.67
C PRO A 45 -15.05 -18.97 -8.71
N TRP A 46 -15.97 -18.11 -8.30
CA TRP A 46 -16.96 -17.46 -9.17
C TRP A 46 -16.40 -16.27 -9.97
N LEU A 47 -15.09 -15.96 -9.85
CA LEU A 47 -14.47 -14.84 -10.57
C LEU A 47 -14.45 -15.10 -12.09
N THR A 48 -15.11 -14.22 -12.84
CA THR A 48 -15.27 -14.37 -14.29
C THR A 48 -13.96 -14.09 -15.05
N PRO A 49 -13.80 -14.60 -16.30
CA PRO A 49 -12.64 -14.28 -17.12
C PRO A 49 -12.44 -12.79 -17.34
N VAL A 50 -13.53 -12.04 -17.55
CA VAL A 50 -13.50 -10.57 -17.72
C VAL A 50 -12.93 -9.89 -16.47
N GLN A 51 -13.34 -10.33 -15.28
CA GLN A 51 -12.81 -9.80 -14.02
C GLN A 51 -11.32 -10.15 -13.82
N ARG A 52 -10.86 -11.32 -14.27
CA ARG A 52 -9.42 -11.66 -14.25
C ARG A 52 -8.61 -10.74 -15.17
N VAL A 53 -9.15 -10.41 -16.34
CA VAL A 53 -8.54 -9.43 -17.24
C VAL A 53 -8.48 -8.04 -16.58
N ALA A 54 -9.54 -7.62 -15.88
CA ALA A 54 -9.54 -6.36 -15.15
C ALA A 54 -8.42 -6.29 -14.10
N ILE A 55 -8.13 -7.39 -13.39
CA ILE A 55 -7.00 -7.48 -12.46
C ILE A 55 -5.67 -7.31 -13.21
N ALA A 56 -5.50 -7.98 -14.35
CA ALA A 56 -4.29 -7.84 -15.17
C ALA A 56 -4.08 -6.40 -15.66
N ILE A 57 -5.15 -5.72 -16.04
CA ILE A 57 -5.13 -4.30 -16.44
C ILE A 57 -4.65 -3.40 -15.30
N LEU A 58 -5.04 -3.67 -14.05
CA LEU A 58 -4.55 -2.91 -12.89
C LEU A 58 -3.03 -3.03 -12.72
N TYR A 59 -2.49 -4.25 -12.85
CA TYR A 59 -1.04 -4.46 -12.80
C TYR A 59 -0.32 -3.76 -13.97
N ALA A 60 -0.86 -3.86 -15.19
CA ALA A 60 -0.30 -3.17 -16.36
C ALA A 60 -0.34 -1.64 -16.18
N THR A 61 -1.40 -1.12 -15.56
CA THR A 61 -1.54 0.32 -15.27
C THR A 61 -0.53 0.77 -14.22
N ALA A 62 -0.30 -0.01 -13.15
CA ALA A 62 0.74 0.27 -12.17
C ALA A 62 2.14 0.29 -12.80
N GLU A 63 2.42 -0.65 -13.69
CA GLU A 63 3.69 -0.69 -14.42
C GLU A 63 3.84 0.52 -15.35
N ARG A 64 2.79 0.86 -16.11
CA ARG A 64 2.77 2.04 -16.99
C ARG A 64 3.04 3.32 -16.19
N LEU A 65 2.29 3.55 -15.10
CA LEU A 65 2.47 4.72 -14.24
C LEU A 65 3.86 4.78 -13.64
N THR A 66 4.45 3.64 -13.29
CA THR A 66 5.84 3.58 -12.81
C THR A 66 6.83 4.07 -13.86
N ARG A 67 6.63 3.68 -15.12
CA ARG A 67 7.50 4.12 -16.22
C ARG A 67 7.30 5.60 -16.57
N GLU A 68 6.05 6.07 -16.52
CA GLU A 68 5.69 7.46 -16.87
C GLU A 68 6.14 8.46 -15.80
N THR A 69 5.96 8.14 -14.52
CA THR A 69 6.28 9.05 -13.40
C THR A 69 7.72 8.92 -12.91
N GLY A 70 8.39 7.79 -13.19
CA GLY A 70 9.68 7.45 -12.59
C GLY A 70 9.58 7.00 -11.12
N GLU A 71 8.38 7.00 -10.53
CA GLU A 71 8.13 6.59 -9.15
C GLU A 71 7.40 5.24 -9.10
N GLN A 72 7.74 4.38 -8.14
CA GLN A 72 7.17 3.04 -8.09
C GLN A 72 5.67 3.07 -7.74
N HIS A 73 4.84 2.57 -8.65
CA HIS A 73 3.41 2.34 -8.41
C HIS A 73 3.16 0.84 -8.22
N VAL A 74 2.25 0.51 -7.30
CA VAL A 74 1.92 -0.87 -6.93
C VAL A 74 0.40 -1.05 -6.88
N VAL A 75 -0.05 -2.30 -6.98
CA VAL A 75 -1.45 -2.66 -6.75
C VAL A 75 -1.65 -2.97 -5.27
N ASP A 76 -2.51 -2.21 -4.62
CA ASP A 76 -2.94 -2.35 -3.21
C ASP A 76 -4.32 -2.99 -3.14
N HIS A 77 -4.56 -3.76 -2.07
CA HIS A 77 -5.87 -4.30 -1.73
C HIS A 77 -6.57 -3.38 -0.75
N ILE A 78 -7.69 -2.75 -1.14
CA ILE A 78 -8.43 -1.78 -0.32
C ILE A 78 -8.70 -2.36 1.07
N VAL A 79 -9.33 -3.53 1.13
CA VAL A 79 -9.43 -4.39 2.32
C VAL A 79 -8.28 -5.40 2.30
N PRO A 80 -7.48 -5.52 3.38
CA PRO A 80 -6.28 -6.34 3.40
C PRO A 80 -6.59 -7.84 3.26
N LEU A 81 -5.75 -8.59 2.55
CA LEU A 81 -5.86 -10.06 2.44
C LEU A 81 -5.36 -10.80 3.69
N ASP A 82 -4.56 -10.14 4.54
CA ASP A 82 -3.91 -10.70 5.73
C ASP A 82 -4.06 -9.75 6.93
N GLY A 83 -5.29 -9.29 7.16
CA GLY A 83 -5.62 -8.51 8.35
C GLY A 83 -5.86 -9.40 9.58
N LYS A 84 -5.66 -8.84 10.78
CA LYS A 84 -5.96 -9.55 12.03
C LYS A 84 -7.46 -9.66 12.32
N LEU A 85 -8.23 -8.67 11.88
CA LEU A 85 -9.66 -8.54 12.16
C LEU A 85 -10.53 -8.92 10.95
N VAL A 86 -10.08 -8.56 9.75
CA VAL A 86 -10.81 -8.80 8.50
C VAL A 86 -9.88 -9.33 7.42
N CYS A 87 -10.46 -10.08 6.47
CA CYS A 87 -9.78 -10.50 5.26
C CYS A 87 -10.63 -10.15 4.02
N GLY A 88 -10.02 -9.47 3.06
CA GLY A 88 -10.62 -9.16 1.77
C GLY A 88 -10.46 -10.28 0.74
N LEU A 89 -11.05 -10.07 -0.44
CA LEU A 89 -10.93 -10.97 -1.59
C LEU A 89 -9.97 -10.41 -2.65
N HIS A 90 -9.38 -11.28 -3.46
CA HIS A 90 -8.55 -10.90 -4.60
C HIS A 90 -9.43 -10.65 -5.84
N VAL A 91 -10.14 -9.52 -5.84
CA VAL A 91 -11.14 -9.12 -6.84
C VAL A 91 -10.89 -7.69 -7.34
N PRO A 92 -11.30 -7.33 -8.57
CA PRO A 92 -11.01 -6.01 -9.16
C PRO A 92 -11.44 -4.83 -8.30
N TRP A 93 -12.64 -4.89 -7.70
CA TRP A 93 -13.19 -3.81 -6.86
C TRP A 93 -12.55 -3.73 -5.48
N ASN A 94 -11.77 -4.74 -5.07
CA ASN A 94 -10.94 -4.67 -3.86
C ASN A 94 -9.50 -4.27 -4.19
N MET A 95 -9.18 -3.92 -5.43
CA MET A 95 -7.83 -3.55 -5.85
C MET A 95 -7.78 -2.13 -6.39
N ARG A 96 -6.68 -1.43 -6.11
CA ARG A 96 -6.41 -0.09 -6.66
C ARG A 96 -4.92 0.08 -6.94
N VAL A 97 -4.60 0.92 -7.91
CA VAL A 97 -3.21 1.36 -8.13
C VAL A 97 -2.91 2.52 -7.18
N THR A 98 -1.80 2.45 -6.47
CA THR A 98 -1.36 3.48 -5.51
C THR A 98 0.16 3.61 -5.55
N HIS A 99 0.67 4.74 -5.06
CA HIS A 99 2.10 4.92 -4.90
C HIS A 99 2.65 3.97 -3.83
N TRP A 100 3.83 3.39 -4.06
CA TRP A 100 4.41 2.35 -3.20
C TRP A 100 4.55 2.79 -1.74
N ARG A 101 4.82 4.09 -1.51
CA ARG A 101 5.00 4.67 -0.17
C ARG A 101 3.69 4.68 0.62
N GLU A 102 2.58 5.00 -0.02
CA GLU A 102 1.25 5.02 0.62
C GLU A 102 0.86 3.60 1.04
N ASN A 103 1.02 2.64 0.14
CA ASN A 103 0.79 1.22 0.44
C ASN A 103 1.67 0.70 1.59
N ALA A 104 2.95 1.10 1.63
CA ALA A 104 3.88 0.70 2.68
C ALA A 104 3.54 1.31 4.05
N VAL A 105 2.92 2.49 4.09
CA VAL A 105 2.44 3.13 5.33
C VAL A 105 1.13 2.49 5.78
N LYS A 106 0.20 2.23 4.86
CA LYS A 106 -1.11 1.63 5.15
C LYS A 106 -1.01 0.25 5.81
N ALA A 107 -0.24 -0.67 5.22
CA ALA A 107 -0.20 -2.08 5.63
C ALA A 107 -1.62 -2.68 5.80
N TRP A 108 -1.99 -3.13 7.01
CA TRP A 108 -3.34 -3.60 7.33
C TRP A 108 -4.11 -2.62 8.22
N HIS A 109 -3.61 -1.40 8.44
CA HIS A 109 -4.10 -0.48 9.46
C HIS A 109 -5.26 0.41 9.03
N THR A 110 -5.64 0.40 7.75
CA THR A 110 -6.72 1.26 7.24
C THR A 110 -7.49 0.54 6.13
N TRP A 111 -8.82 0.48 6.27
CA TRP A 111 -9.77 0.03 5.25
C TRP A 111 -11.11 0.79 5.45
N PRO A 112 -11.97 0.91 4.42
CA PRO A 112 -13.29 1.53 4.57
C PRO A 112 -14.15 0.77 5.58
N ASP A 113 -14.92 1.45 6.43
CA ASP A 113 -15.80 0.84 7.46
C ASP A 113 -15.04 0.18 8.63
N MET A 114 -13.94 0.81 9.07
CA MET A 114 -13.26 0.40 10.28
C MET A 114 -14.13 0.65 11.53
N PRO A 115 -14.30 -0.36 12.41
CA PRO A 115 -15.17 -0.23 13.58
C PRO A 115 -14.73 0.86 14.56
N PHE A 116 -13.44 1.23 14.54
CA PHE A 116 -12.87 2.22 15.46
C PHE A 116 -12.93 3.67 14.92
N GLU A 117 -13.23 3.88 13.64
CA GLU A 117 -13.42 5.23 13.08
C GLU A 117 -14.85 5.76 13.33
N GLN A 118 -15.81 4.86 13.55
CA GLN A 118 -17.20 5.21 13.85
C GLN A 118 -17.47 5.59 15.31
N ILE A 119 -16.47 5.46 16.20
CA ILE A 119 -16.60 5.83 17.62
C ILE A 119 -16.84 7.32 17.80
N ALA A 120 -16.35 8.17 16.88
CA ALA A 120 -16.58 9.61 16.91
C ALA A 120 -18.01 10.03 16.50
N LEU A 121 -18.83 9.09 16.02
CA LEU A 121 -20.23 9.31 15.63
C LEU A 121 -21.23 8.74 16.65
N LEU A 122 -20.74 8.17 17.76
CA LEU A 122 -21.52 7.72 18.92
C LEU A 122 -21.32 8.69 20.09
#